data_AF-G1PXU1-F1
#
_entry.id   AF-G1PXU1-F1
#
_cell.length_a   1.000
_cell.length_b   1.000
_cell.length_c   1.000
_cell.angle_alpha   90.00
_cell.angle_beta   90.00
_cell.angle_gamma   90.00
#
_symmetry.space_group_name_H-M   'P 1'
#
loop_
_entity.id
_entity.type
_entity.pdbx_description
1 polymer ?
#
loop_
_entity_poly.entity_id
_entity_poly.type
_entity_poly.pdbx_seq_one_letter_code
_entity_poly.pdbx_strand_id
1 'polypeptide(L)'
;MMIGLGPLLLVFMLGPCLTPPTLAQDDYRYRHFLDQHYDANPRGRNNRYCDTMMRRRGLTSPCKDTNTFIHGTSNNIKAVCGDENGMPYKDNFRISKSPFQVTTCKLRGGSNQPPCRYRATPGYRDIVIACEHGLPVHFDQSFYQP
;
A
#
# COMPACT_ATOMS: atom_id res chain seq x y z
N MET A 1 27.81 -24.61 58.93
CA MET A 1 27.71 -25.08 57.53
C MET A 1 26.25 -24.96 57.09
N MET A 2 26.05 -24.22 56.00
CA MET A 2 24.96 -24.25 55.02
C MET A 2 23.51 -23.96 55.47
N ILE A 3 23.08 -22.74 55.16
CA ILE A 3 21.69 -22.25 55.08
C ILE A 3 21.13 -22.76 53.73
N GLY A 4 20.14 -23.66 53.75
CA GLY A 4 19.50 -24.20 52.55
C GLY A 4 18.32 -23.32 52.12
N LEU A 5 18.53 -22.51 51.08
CA LEU A 5 17.55 -21.61 50.46
C LEU A 5 16.38 -22.39 49.84
N GLY A 6 15.16 -21.87 50.08
CA GLY A 6 13.89 -22.45 49.62
C GLY A 6 13.71 -22.50 48.10
N PRO A 7 12.73 -23.28 47.61
CA PRO A 7 12.50 -23.48 46.18
C PRO A 7 11.90 -22.20 45.57
N LEU A 8 12.74 -21.44 44.88
CA LEU A 8 12.33 -20.33 44.02
C LEU A 8 11.59 -20.90 42.80
N LEU A 9 10.25 -20.85 42.86
CA LEU A 9 9.35 -20.99 41.73
C LEU A 9 9.67 -19.91 40.68
N LEU A 10 10.42 -20.26 39.65
CA LEU A 10 10.62 -19.43 38.46
C LEU A 10 9.35 -19.45 37.61
N VAL A 11 8.43 -18.53 37.89
CA VAL A 11 7.31 -18.23 36.99
C VAL A 11 7.89 -17.41 35.82
N PHE A 12 8.20 -18.08 34.71
CA PHE A 12 8.49 -17.40 33.45
C PHE A 12 7.19 -16.76 32.94
N MET A 13 6.95 -15.50 33.30
CA MET A 13 5.93 -14.68 32.67
C MET A 13 6.37 -14.34 31.24
N LEU A 14 6.14 -15.26 30.31
CA LEU A 14 6.02 -14.93 28.89
C LEU A 14 4.75 -14.09 28.74
N GLY A 15 4.87 -12.79 28.97
CA GLY A 15 3.80 -11.83 28.73
C GLY A 15 3.36 -11.96 27.27
N PRO A 16 2.12 -12.39 26.98
CA PRO A 16 1.67 -12.46 25.60
C PRO A 16 1.58 -11.02 25.10
N CYS A 17 2.38 -10.71 24.08
CA CYS A 17 2.28 -9.45 23.35
C CYS A 17 0.96 -9.46 22.58
N LEU A 18 -0.14 -9.10 23.25
CA LEU A 18 -1.48 -9.04 22.69
C LEU A 18 -1.60 -7.78 21.83
N THR A 19 -1.11 -7.83 20.59
CA THR A 19 -1.55 -6.85 19.60
C THR A 19 -3.04 -7.12 19.30
N PRO A 20 -3.94 -6.14 19.41
CA PRO A 20 -5.34 -6.32 19.04
C PRO A 20 -5.46 -6.81 17.59
N PRO A 21 -6.36 -7.76 17.29
CA PRO A 21 -6.54 -8.30 15.94
C PRO A 21 -6.78 -7.22 14.87
N THR A 22 -7.46 -6.13 15.24
CA THR A 22 -7.76 -4.99 14.36
C THR A 22 -6.49 -4.27 13.90
N LEU A 23 -5.60 -3.93 14.84
CA LEU A 23 -4.33 -3.26 14.55
C LEU A 23 -3.43 -4.10 13.62
N ALA A 24 -3.40 -5.42 13.85
CA ALA A 24 -2.63 -6.34 13.01
C ALA A 24 -3.20 -6.44 11.58
N GLN A 25 -4.53 -6.39 11.45
CA GLN A 25 -5.21 -6.40 10.15
C GLN A 25 -4.98 -5.09 9.38
N ASP A 26 -5.03 -3.94 10.05
CA ASP A 26 -4.74 -2.63 9.43
C ASP A 26 -3.31 -2.58 8.90
N ASP A 27 -2.34 -3.05 9.68
CA ASP A 27 -0.94 -3.08 9.28
C ASP A 27 -0.73 -3.98 8.05
N TYR A 28 -1.37 -5.15 7.99
CA TYR A 28 -1.34 -6.00 6.80
C TYR A 28 -1.91 -5.29 5.57
N ARG A 29 -3.09 -4.66 5.68
CA ARG A 29 -3.75 -3.99 4.55
C ARG A 29 -2.98 -2.75 4.09
N TYR A 30 -2.40 -2.00 5.03
CA TYR A 30 -1.53 -0.88 4.74
C TYR A 30 -0.25 -1.31 4.01
N ARG A 31 0.41 -2.38 4.49
CA ARG A 31 1.58 -2.95 3.78
C ARG A 31 1.21 -3.43 2.39
N HIS A 32 0.07 -4.11 2.24
CA HIS A 32 -0.44 -4.53 0.95
C HIS A 32 -0.71 -3.33 0.03
N PHE A 33 -1.29 -2.25 0.54
CA PHE A 33 -1.47 -1.00 -0.21
C PHE A 33 -0.12 -0.46 -0.70
N LEU A 34 0.92 -0.41 0.15
CA LEU A 34 2.24 0.05 -0.27
C LEU A 34 2.88 -0.87 -1.33
N ASP A 35 2.77 -2.18 -1.14
CA ASP A 35 3.28 -3.17 -2.09
C ASP A 35 2.65 -2.99 -3.47
N GLN A 36 1.35 -2.71 -3.52
CA GLN A 36 0.66 -2.50 -4.78
C GLN A 36 0.83 -1.09 -5.36
N HIS A 37 0.86 -0.05 -4.52
CA HIS A 37 0.60 1.32 -4.96
C HIS A 37 1.70 2.33 -4.62
N TYR A 38 2.77 1.96 -3.95
CA TYR A 38 3.82 2.92 -3.56
C TYR A 38 5.17 2.63 -4.22
N ASP A 39 5.78 3.61 -4.86
CA ASP A 39 7.19 3.58 -5.28
C ASP A 39 7.82 4.96 -5.09
N ALA A 40 8.64 5.12 -4.06
CA ALA A 40 9.10 6.43 -3.59
C ALA A 40 9.82 7.25 -4.68
N ASN A 41 10.78 6.61 -5.35
CA ASN A 41 11.75 7.26 -6.25
C ASN A 41 11.84 6.48 -7.58
N PRO A 42 10.84 6.63 -8.46
CA PRO A 42 10.79 5.86 -9.69
C PRO A 42 11.91 6.27 -10.64
N ARG A 43 12.39 5.31 -11.45
CA ARG A 43 13.30 5.58 -12.57
C ARG A 43 12.59 5.37 -13.90
N GLY A 44 12.63 6.37 -14.77
CA GLY A 44 12.13 6.31 -16.15
C GLY A 44 10.60 6.42 -16.31
N ARG A 45 9.79 5.83 -15.41
CA ARG A 45 8.30 5.89 -15.44
C ARG A 45 7.68 5.52 -16.81
N ASN A 46 8.36 4.65 -17.55
CA ASN A 46 8.00 4.20 -18.90
C ASN A 46 7.46 2.76 -18.91
N ASN A 47 7.19 2.20 -20.09
CA ASN A 47 6.64 0.83 -20.21
C ASN A 47 7.53 -0.23 -19.51
N ARG A 48 8.86 -0.10 -19.62
CA ARG A 48 9.81 -1.00 -18.97
C ARG A 48 9.75 -0.90 -17.44
N TYR A 49 9.55 0.32 -16.92
CA TYR A 49 9.27 0.53 -15.50
C TYR A 49 8.02 -0.26 -15.07
N CYS A 50 6.91 -0.14 -15.80
CA CYS A 50 5.69 -0.88 -15.48
C CYS A 50 5.88 -2.39 -15.55
N ASP A 51 6.43 -2.94 -16.64
CA ASP A 51 6.72 -4.38 -16.77
C ASP A 51 7.56 -4.90 -15.58
N THR A 52 8.57 -4.11 -15.17
CA THR A 52 9.46 -4.48 -14.08
C THR A 52 8.78 -4.39 -12.73
N MET A 53 8.08 -3.29 -12.45
CA MET A 53 7.46 -3.04 -11.16
C MET A 53 6.26 -3.94 -10.91
N MET A 54 5.39 -4.15 -11.89
CA MET A 54 4.28 -5.08 -11.77
C MET A 54 4.77 -6.48 -11.38
N ARG A 55 5.84 -6.97 -12.02
CA ARG A 55 6.46 -8.25 -11.65
C ARG A 55 7.08 -8.23 -10.26
N ARG A 56 7.85 -7.18 -9.92
CA ARG A 56 8.49 -7.05 -8.59
C ARG A 56 7.49 -7.01 -7.45
N ARG A 57 6.29 -6.52 -7.70
CA ARG A 57 5.19 -6.44 -6.73
C ARG A 57 4.24 -7.63 -6.78
N GLY A 58 4.57 -8.68 -7.55
CA GLY A 58 3.75 -9.90 -7.63
C GLY A 58 2.40 -9.72 -8.32
N LEU A 59 2.24 -8.70 -9.17
CA LEU A 59 0.97 -8.34 -9.82
C LEU A 59 0.81 -8.95 -11.21
N THR A 60 1.50 -10.06 -11.47
CA THR A 60 1.61 -10.68 -12.80
C THR A 60 1.15 -12.15 -12.84
N SER A 61 0.49 -12.67 -11.80
CA SER A 61 -0.03 -14.05 -11.78
C SER A 61 -1.39 -14.13 -11.06
N PRO A 62 -2.51 -13.79 -11.74
CA PRO A 62 -2.60 -13.35 -13.14
C PRO A 62 -2.15 -11.89 -13.34
N CYS A 63 -2.00 -11.46 -14.59
CA CYS A 63 -1.71 -10.07 -14.92
C CYS A 63 -2.81 -9.15 -14.39
N LYS A 64 -2.48 -8.26 -13.45
CA LYS A 64 -3.41 -7.23 -12.99
C LYS A 64 -3.66 -6.24 -14.12
N ASP A 65 -4.92 -5.95 -14.39
CA ASP A 65 -5.36 -5.23 -15.59
C ASP A 65 -4.92 -3.76 -15.59
N THR A 66 -5.08 -3.08 -14.45
CA THR A 66 -4.57 -1.73 -14.23
C THR A 66 -4.05 -1.60 -12.80
N ASN A 67 -2.93 -0.90 -12.63
CA ASN A 67 -2.40 -0.56 -11.33
C ASN A 67 -1.69 0.79 -11.39
N THR A 68 -1.88 1.62 -10.38
CA THR A 68 -1.19 2.91 -10.29
C THR A 68 -0.20 2.92 -9.13
N PHE A 69 1.02 3.36 -9.41
CA PHE A 69 2.05 3.63 -8.41
C PHE A 69 2.09 5.13 -8.09
N ILE A 70 2.07 5.46 -6.82
CA ILE A 70 2.22 6.79 -6.24
C ILE A 70 3.68 7.00 -5.84
N HIS A 71 4.21 8.17 -6.15
CA HIS A 71 5.60 8.56 -5.88
C HIS A 71 5.67 9.68 -4.84
N GLY A 72 6.82 9.81 -4.18
CA GLY A 72 7.02 10.71 -3.04
C GLY A 72 7.19 9.95 -1.72
N THR A 73 6.85 10.57 -0.59
CA THR A 73 6.96 9.93 0.72
C THR A 73 5.66 9.20 1.10
N SER A 74 5.78 8.07 1.78
CA SER A 74 4.62 7.36 2.33
C SER A 74 3.87 8.19 3.38
N ASN A 75 4.55 9.10 4.10
CA ASN A 75 3.93 10.01 5.05
C ASN A 75 2.95 10.97 4.36
N ASN A 76 3.31 11.51 3.19
CA ASN A 76 2.39 12.39 2.45
C ASN A 76 1.13 11.63 1.99
N ILE A 77 1.26 10.35 1.66
CA ILE A 77 0.12 9.49 1.31
C ILE A 77 -0.75 9.22 2.56
N LYS A 78 -0.14 8.91 3.71
CA LYS A 78 -0.88 8.77 4.98
C LYS A 78 -1.63 10.05 5.36
N ALA A 79 -1.06 11.22 5.11
CA ALA A 79 -1.69 12.51 5.41
C ALA A 79 -3.02 12.72 4.66
N VAL A 80 -3.27 12.00 3.55
CA VAL A 80 -4.57 11.99 2.85
C VAL A 80 -5.67 11.34 3.70
N CYS A 81 -5.31 10.45 4.63
CA CYS A 81 -6.28 9.88 5.58
C CYS A 81 -6.73 10.87 6.66
N GLY A 82 -5.95 11.94 6.88
CA GLY A 82 -6.31 13.04 7.78
C GLY A 82 -6.78 14.28 7.03
N ASP A 83 -7.10 15.33 7.77
CA ASP A 83 -7.51 16.62 7.18
C ASP A 83 -6.32 17.50 6.77
N GLU A 84 -5.10 17.09 7.09
CA GLU A 84 -3.87 17.75 6.62
C GLU A 84 -3.82 17.77 5.08
N ASN A 85 -4.03 16.61 4.45
CA ASN A 85 -3.97 16.49 2.99
C ASN A 85 -5.14 15.73 2.38
N GLY A 86 -6.20 15.45 3.15
CA GLY A 86 -7.39 14.74 2.67
C GLY A 86 -8.66 15.56 2.80
N MET A 87 -9.61 15.29 1.93
CA MET A 87 -11.01 15.71 2.05
C MET A 87 -11.92 14.48 1.88
N PRO A 88 -13.09 14.43 2.54
CA PRO A 88 -14.08 13.39 2.28
C PRO A 88 -14.43 13.31 0.80
N TYR A 89 -14.51 12.10 0.26
CA TYR A 89 -14.88 11.85 -1.13
C TYR A 89 -15.71 10.58 -1.18
N LYS A 90 -16.93 10.61 -1.72
CA LYS A 90 -17.86 9.48 -1.99
C LYS A 90 -17.69 8.24 -1.09
N ASP A 91 -18.75 7.89 -0.37
CA ASP A 91 -18.75 6.75 0.56
C ASP A 91 -17.60 6.87 1.58
N ASN A 92 -16.73 5.87 1.67
CA ASN A 92 -15.63 5.80 2.64
C ASN A 92 -14.27 6.21 2.07
N PHE A 93 -14.26 6.93 0.94
CA PHE A 93 -13.03 7.38 0.32
C PHE A 93 -12.63 8.79 0.77
N ARG A 94 -11.37 9.13 0.49
CA ARG A 94 -10.81 10.46 0.67
C ARG A 94 -10.03 10.83 -0.58
N ILE A 95 -10.18 12.08 -0.99
CA ILE A 95 -9.41 12.67 -2.09
C ILE A 95 -8.28 13.53 -1.52
N SER A 96 -7.11 13.47 -2.15
CA SER A 96 -5.99 14.32 -1.75
C SER A 96 -6.25 15.80 -2.06
N LYS A 97 -5.81 16.70 -1.18
CA LYS A 97 -5.80 18.16 -1.43
C LYS A 97 -4.65 18.57 -2.35
N SER A 98 -3.52 17.87 -2.25
CA SER A 98 -2.35 18.09 -3.11
C SER A 98 -2.19 16.97 -4.13
N PRO A 99 -1.81 17.27 -5.38
CA PRO A 99 -1.54 16.24 -6.38
C PRO A 99 -0.26 15.45 -6.10
N PHE A 100 -0.25 14.19 -6.53
CA PHE A 100 0.90 13.30 -6.44
C PHE A 100 1.47 12.99 -7.83
N GLN A 101 2.78 12.76 -7.89
CA GLN A 101 3.35 12.09 -9.06
C GLN A 101 2.88 10.64 -9.05
N VAL A 102 2.31 10.20 -10.16
CA VAL A 102 1.80 8.83 -10.31
C VAL A 102 2.25 8.21 -11.62
N THR A 103 2.32 6.88 -11.69
CA THR A 103 2.49 6.15 -12.93
C THR A 103 1.46 5.03 -12.99
N THR A 104 0.49 5.17 -13.90
CA THR A 104 -0.50 4.13 -14.15
C THR A 104 0.06 3.13 -15.16
N CYS A 105 0.00 1.85 -14.79
CA CYS A 105 0.39 0.71 -15.60
C CYS A 105 -0.87 -0.03 -16.04
N LYS A 106 -1.22 0.09 -17.32
CA LYS A 106 -2.37 -0.61 -17.93
C LYS A 106 -1.88 -1.78 -18.78
N LEU A 107 -2.43 -2.96 -18.56
CA LEU A 107 -2.11 -4.17 -19.32
C LEU A 107 -2.36 -3.94 -20.82
N ARG A 108 -1.45 -4.43 -21.65
CA ARG A 108 -1.58 -4.41 -23.11
C ARG A 108 -2.21 -5.71 -23.59
N GLY A 109 -3.14 -5.61 -24.54
CA GLY A 109 -3.89 -6.76 -25.03
C GLY A 109 -4.97 -7.20 -24.04
N GLY A 110 -5.53 -8.39 -24.24
CA GLY A 110 -6.62 -8.94 -23.41
C GLY A 110 -6.27 -10.23 -22.65
N SER A 111 -5.03 -10.73 -22.77
CA SER A 111 -4.61 -11.94 -22.04
C SER A 111 -4.16 -11.56 -20.63
N ASN A 112 -4.73 -12.20 -19.62
CA ASN A 112 -4.31 -12.08 -18.22
C ASN A 112 -3.17 -13.07 -17.85
N GLN A 113 -2.61 -13.77 -18.83
CA GLN A 113 -1.52 -14.72 -18.65
C GLN A 113 -0.15 -14.09 -18.91
N PRO A 114 0.90 -14.47 -18.16
CA PRO A 114 2.28 -14.05 -18.45
C PRO A 114 2.74 -14.41 -19.88
N PRO A 115 3.67 -13.65 -20.47
CA PRO A 115 4.33 -12.46 -19.94
C PRO A 115 3.45 -11.20 -20.02
N CYS A 116 3.24 -10.54 -18.88
CA CYS A 116 2.44 -9.32 -18.80
C CYS A 116 3.24 -8.12 -19.36
N ARG A 117 2.65 -7.41 -20.33
CA ARG A 117 3.22 -6.18 -20.91
C ARG A 117 2.31 -5.01 -20.62
N TYR A 118 2.89 -3.89 -20.19
CA TYR A 118 2.14 -2.73 -19.72
C TYR A 118 2.41 -1.48 -20.55
N ARG A 119 1.39 -0.64 -20.67
CA ARG A 119 1.50 0.75 -21.09
C ARG A 119 1.61 1.62 -19.85
N ALA A 120 2.68 2.39 -19.75
CA ALA A 120 2.85 3.37 -18.69
C ALA A 120 2.24 4.71 -19.09
N THR A 121 1.54 5.31 -18.14
CA THR A 121 1.01 6.68 -18.24
C THR A 121 1.46 7.44 -17.00
N PRO A 122 2.56 8.21 -17.06
CA PRO A 122 2.94 9.10 -15.97
C PRO A 122 1.93 10.25 -15.84
N GLY A 123 1.74 10.74 -14.62
CA GLY A 123 0.89 11.89 -14.33
C GLY A 123 1.32 12.65 -13.08
N TYR A 124 0.67 13.78 -12.88
CA TYR A 124 0.69 14.56 -11.65
C TYR A 124 -0.74 15.01 -11.37
N ARG A 125 -1.40 14.37 -10.40
CA ARG A 125 -2.85 14.49 -10.19
C ARG A 125 -3.24 14.02 -8.79
N ASP A 126 -4.44 14.36 -8.36
CA ASP A 126 -4.98 13.92 -7.08
C ASP A 126 -5.19 12.41 -7.05
N ILE A 127 -5.17 11.83 -5.86
CA ILE A 127 -5.45 10.42 -5.60
C ILE A 127 -6.71 10.28 -4.77
N VAL A 128 -7.42 9.18 -4.97
CA VAL A 128 -8.58 8.78 -4.17
C VAL A 128 -8.26 7.45 -3.48
N ILE A 129 -8.35 7.43 -2.15
CA ILE A 129 -7.98 6.27 -1.34
C ILE A 129 -9.03 6.00 -0.26
N ALA A 130 -9.16 4.76 0.17
CA ALA A 130 -9.88 4.41 1.40
C ALA A 130 -8.89 4.27 2.56
N CYS A 131 -9.33 4.64 3.75
CA CYS A 131 -8.50 4.65 4.95
C CYS A 131 -9.13 3.84 6.08
N GLU A 132 -8.29 3.12 6.83
CA GLU A 132 -8.66 2.41 8.06
C GLU A 132 -7.67 2.83 9.15
N HIS A 133 -8.20 3.32 10.28
CA HIS A 133 -7.41 3.80 11.42
C HIS A 133 -6.28 4.78 11.05
N GLY A 134 -6.52 5.66 10.07
CA GLY A 134 -5.56 6.65 9.59
C GLY A 134 -4.52 6.13 8.59
N LEU A 135 -4.64 4.88 8.13
CA LEU A 135 -3.74 4.26 7.15
C LEU A 135 -4.45 4.02 5.81
N PRO A 136 -3.79 4.26 4.67
CA PRO A 136 -4.36 3.98 3.36
C PRO A 136 -4.41 2.46 3.13
N VAL A 137 -5.58 1.92 2.78
CA VAL A 137 -5.78 0.47 2.58
C VAL A 137 -6.27 0.11 1.18
N HIS A 138 -6.73 1.09 0.41
CA HIS A 138 -7.23 0.86 -0.95
C HIS A 138 -7.02 2.11 -1.82
N PHE A 139 -6.70 1.90 -3.10
CA PHE A 139 -6.58 2.95 -4.11
C PHE A 139 -7.73 2.81 -5.12
N ASP A 140 -8.48 3.87 -5.35
CA ASP A 140 -9.54 3.89 -6.35
C ASP A 140 -8.97 4.08 -7.77
N GLN A 141 -8.87 2.98 -8.52
CA GLN A 141 -8.41 3.03 -9.92
C GLN A 141 -9.45 3.67 -10.86
N SER A 142 -10.74 3.65 -10.48
CA SER A 142 -11.83 4.15 -11.33
C SER A 142 -11.79 5.67 -11.47
N PHE A 143 -11.22 6.37 -10.49
CA PHE A 143 -11.01 7.82 -10.54
C PHE A 143 -10.18 8.29 -11.75
N TYR A 144 -9.39 7.41 -12.36
CA TYR A 144 -8.60 7.71 -13.57
C TYR A 144 -9.18 7.12 -14.85
N GLN A 145 -10.32 6.44 -14.78
CA GLN A 145 -11.03 5.97 -15.95
C GLN A 145 -11.90 7.13 -16.50
N PRO A 146 -11.94 7.32 -17.83
CA PRO A 146 -12.87 8.26 -18.47
C PRO A 146 -14.33 7.91 -18.23
#